data_AF-A0A8X6RS03-F1
#
_entry.id   AF-A0A8X6RS03-F1
#
_cell.length_a   1.000
_cell.length_b   1.000
_cell.length_c   1.000
_cell.angle_alpha   90.00
_cell.angle_beta   90.00
_cell.angle_gamma   90.00
#
_symmetry.space_group_name_H-M   'P 1'
#
loop_
_entity.id
_entity.type
_entity.pdbx_description
1 polymer ?
#
loop_
_entity_poly.entity_id
_entity_poly.type
_entity_poly.pdbx_seq_one_letter_code
_entity_poly.pdbx_strand_id
1 'polypeptide(L)'
;MYQQSADFFKEFKYILLRELVDSKVEMNVPANTKVTFGEKLSNMLGFQMNTFTEGNYKSDYILELRAGITEVYVYCNIISSSLVGDVSAPILKIIPIANEYKEQIVKQFTVPLYFPVKKHHFDVIEIELVTSSGTPIKFLSGKTNIVLSFRRKIV
;
A
#
# COMPACT_ATOMS: atom_id res chain seq x y z
N MET A 1 -11.43 1.07 -2.47
CA MET A 1 -10.26 1.36 -3.32
C MET A 1 -10.59 0.79 -4.70
N TYR A 2 -10.50 1.59 -5.77
CA TYR A 2 -10.92 1.16 -7.11
C TYR A 2 -10.04 0.02 -7.63
N GLN A 3 -10.64 -0.99 -8.24
CA GLN A 3 -9.89 -2.13 -8.83
C GLN A 3 -9.51 -1.88 -10.29
N GLN A 4 -10.34 -1.12 -11.00
CA GLN A 4 -10.13 -0.78 -12.41
C GLN A 4 -10.05 0.74 -12.55
N SER A 5 -9.13 1.19 -13.42
CA SER A 5 -8.96 2.59 -13.79
C SER A 5 -10.24 3.18 -14.36
N ALA A 6 -10.96 2.40 -15.17
CA ALA A 6 -12.23 2.82 -15.77
C ALA A 6 -13.29 3.22 -14.73
N ASP A 7 -13.39 2.51 -13.61
CA ASP A 7 -14.35 2.84 -12.56
C ASP A 7 -13.93 4.08 -11.78
N PHE A 8 -12.63 4.24 -11.53
CA PHE A 8 -12.10 5.45 -10.92
C PHE A 8 -12.31 6.69 -11.81
N PHE A 9 -12.04 6.57 -13.11
CA PHE A 9 -12.13 7.69 -14.04
C PHE A 9 -13.56 8.20 -14.25
N LYS A 10 -14.58 7.34 -14.07
CA LYS A 10 -16.00 7.74 -14.13
C LYS A 10 -16.39 8.76 -13.05
N GLU A 11 -15.65 8.84 -11.95
CA GLU A 11 -15.91 9.81 -10.88
C GLU A 11 -15.60 11.26 -11.31
N PHE A 12 -14.77 11.43 -12.35
CA PHE A 12 -14.38 12.73 -12.85
C PHE A 12 -15.36 13.19 -13.93
N LYS A 13 -16.25 14.12 -13.57
CA LYS A 13 -17.32 14.61 -14.47
C LYS A 13 -16.88 15.70 -15.44
N TYR A 14 -15.83 16.44 -15.09
CA TYR A 14 -15.42 17.66 -15.81
C TYR A 14 -14.11 17.51 -16.59
N ILE A 15 -13.40 16.40 -16.39
CA ILE A 15 -12.20 16.05 -17.15
C ILE A 15 -12.36 14.65 -17.69
N LEU A 16 -11.75 14.37 -18.83
CA LEU A 16 -11.73 13.02 -19.40
C LEU A 16 -10.38 12.40 -19.11
N LEU A 17 -10.41 11.26 -18.39
CA LEU A 17 -9.24 10.44 -18.10
C LEU A 17 -9.36 9.11 -18.84
N ARG A 18 -8.26 8.67 -19.43
CA ARG A 18 -8.16 7.38 -20.14
C ARG A 18 -6.85 6.71 -19.80
N GLU A 19 -6.89 5.40 -19.60
CA GLU A 19 -5.68 4.60 -19.48
C GLU A 19 -5.25 4.17 -20.89
N LEU A 20 -3.98 4.39 -21.19
CA LEU A 20 -3.34 3.99 -22.44
C LEU A 20 -2.81 2.56 -22.33
N VAL A 21 -2.43 1.97 -23.47
CA VAL A 21 -1.89 0.59 -23.53
C VAL A 21 -0.58 0.42 -22.74
N ASP A 22 0.17 1.51 -22.54
CA ASP A 22 1.39 1.57 -21.72
C ASP A 22 1.11 1.83 -20.23
N SER A 23 -0.14 1.69 -19.79
CA SER A 23 -0.63 1.99 -18.43
C SER A 23 -0.40 3.44 -17.98
N LYS A 24 -0.10 4.35 -18.90
CA LYS A 24 -0.07 5.79 -18.64
C LYS A 24 -1.48 6.38 -18.74
N VAL A 25 -1.66 7.56 -18.16
CA VAL A 25 -2.94 8.28 -18.17
C VAL A 25 -2.88 9.39 -19.21
N GLU A 26 -3.89 9.42 -20.08
CA GLU A 26 -4.21 10.59 -20.89
C GLU A 26 -5.33 11.38 -20.21
N MET A 27 -5.15 12.69 -20.11
CA MET A 27 -6.10 13.62 -19.54
C MET A 27 -6.42 14.75 -20.51
N ASN A 28 -7.71 14.97 -20.76
CA ASN A 28 -8.19 16.15 -21.46
C ASN A 28 -8.83 17.12 -20.46
N VAL A 29 -8.29 18.34 -20.42
CA VAL A 29 -8.83 19.47 -19.65
C VAL A 29 -9.58 20.38 -20.62
N PRO A 30 -10.89 20.61 -20.42
CA PRO A 30 -11.69 21.47 -21.29
C PRO A 30 -11.20 22.92 -21.33
N ALA A 31 -11.61 23.63 -22.38
CA ALA A 31 -11.29 25.05 -22.55
C ALA A 31 -11.74 25.88 -21.33
N ASN A 32 -10.98 26.93 -21.02
CA ASN A 32 -11.21 27.84 -19.90
C ASN A 32 -11.29 27.16 -18.52
N THR A 33 -10.72 25.96 -18.38
CA THR A 33 -10.72 25.20 -17.12
C THR A 33 -9.30 25.09 -16.58
N LYS A 34 -9.18 25.20 -15.25
CA LYS A 34 -7.95 24.92 -14.52
C LYS A 34 -8.23 23.85 -13.48
N VAL A 35 -7.43 22.79 -13.49
CA VAL A 35 -7.58 21.66 -12.58
C VAL A 35 -6.34 21.57 -11.72
N THR A 36 -6.54 21.53 -10.40
CA THR A 36 -5.46 21.30 -9.44
C THR A 36 -5.76 20.03 -8.66
N PHE A 37 -4.86 19.06 -8.75
CA PHE A 37 -4.91 17.84 -7.95
C PHE A 37 -4.08 17.99 -6.69
N GLY A 38 -4.47 17.28 -5.63
CA GLY A 38 -3.59 17.06 -4.49
C GLY A 38 -2.43 16.15 -4.88
N GLU A 39 -1.27 16.32 -4.25
CA GLU A 39 -0.02 15.59 -4.55
C GLU A 39 -0.22 14.07 -4.68
N LYS A 40 -0.96 13.46 -3.74
CA LYS A 40 -1.23 12.01 -3.76
C LYS A 40 -2.00 11.57 -5.00
N LEU A 41 -2.95 12.39 -5.45
CA LEU A 41 -3.74 12.09 -6.64
C LEU A 41 -2.90 12.26 -7.91
N SER A 42 -2.09 13.32 -8.01
CA SER A 42 -1.16 13.50 -9.14
C SER A 42 -0.19 12.33 -9.24
N ASN A 43 0.43 11.94 -8.12
CA ASN A 43 1.34 10.81 -8.06
C ASN A 43 0.66 9.50 -8.44
N MET A 44 -0.56 9.26 -7.95
CA MET A 44 -1.39 8.10 -8.32
C MET A 44 -1.73 8.08 -9.81
N LEU A 45 -2.03 9.23 -10.41
CA LEU A 45 -2.28 9.38 -11.85
C LEU A 45 -0.99 9.40 -12.70
N GLY A 46 0.19 9.44 -12.08
CA GLY A 46 1.49 9.44 -12.74
C GLY A 46 1.96 10.81 -13.25
N PHE A 47 1.40 11.92 -12.80
CA PHE A 47 1.81 13.27 -13.19
C PHE A 47 2.76 13.90 -12.17
N GLN A 48 3.85 14.52 -12.63
CA GLN A 48 4.75 15.29 -11.76
C GLN A 48 4.20 16.67 -11.38
N MET A 49 3.39 17.25 -12.26
CA MET A 49 2.74 18.53 -12.01
C MET A 49 1.37 18.34 -11.36
N ASN A 50 0.98 19.28 -10.51
CA ASN A 50 -0.30 19.25 -9.79
C ASN A 50 -1.38 20.13 -10.41
N THR A 51 -1.03 20.98 -11.38
CA THR A 51 -1.94 21.97 -11.93
C THR A 51 -1.89 21.94 -13.46
N PHE A 52 -3.06 21.86 -14.06
CA PHE A 52 -3.27 21.70 -15.49
C PHE A 52 -4.22 22.78 -15.99
N THR A 53 -3.88 23.40 -17.11
CA THR A 53 -4.74 24.33 -17.84
C THR A 53 -5.46 23.59 -18.95
N GLU A 54 -6.21 24.29 -19.81
CA GLU A 54 -6.80 23.69 -21.00
C GLU A 54 -5.76 22.96 -21.87
N GLY A 55 -6.11 21.78 -22.35
CA GLY A 55 -5.24 20.98 -23.22
C GLY A 55 -5.31 19.48 -22.98
N ASN A 56 -4.45 18.75 -23.70
CA ASN A 56 -4.25 17.31 -23.55
C ASN A 56 -2.92 17.05 -22.86
N TYR A 57 -2.95 16.18 -21.87
CA TYR A 57 -1.78 15.80 -21.08
C TYR A 57 -1.63 14.28 -21.08
N LYS A 58 -0.38 13.83 -21.10
CA LYS A 58 -0.01 12.43 -20.88
C LYS A 58 0.85 12.34 -19.63
N SER A 59 0.62 11.33 -18.80
CA SER A 59 1.35 11.15 -17.56
C SER A 59 2.83 10.80 -17.79
N ASP A 60 3.69 11.26 -16.88
CA ASP A 60 5.13 11.00 -16.89
C ASP A 60 5.40 9.53 -16.52
N TYR A 61 4.60 9.01 -15.58
CA TYR A 61 4.68 7.65 -15.04
C TYR A 61 3.38 6.87 -15.28
N ILE A 62 3.43 5.56 -15.03
CA ILE A 62 2.25 4.69 -15.09
C ILE A 62 1.26 5.03 -13.97
N LEU A 63 -0.01 4.71 -14.20
CA LEU A 63 -1.08 4.81 -13.22
C LEU A 63 -0.81 3.86 -12.04
N GLU A 64 -0.85 4.36 -10.82
CA GLU A 64 -0.63 3.58 -9.60
C GLU A 64 -1.80 3.71 -8.62
N LEU A 65 -2.91 3.01 -8.95
CA LEU A 65 -4.15 3.05 -8.16
C LEU A 65 -3.98 2.52 -6.73
N ARG A 66 -2.89 1.81 -6.42
CA ARG A 66 -2.63 1.20 -5.10
C ARG A 66 -1.79 2.09 -4.19
N ALA A 67 -1.46 3.31 -4.64
CA ALA A 67 -0.58 4.23 -3.92
C ALA A 67 0.77 3.60 -3.52
N GLY A 68 1.25 2.60 -4.28
CA GLY A 68 2.52 1.93 -4.06
C GLY A 68 2.56 0.89 -2.93
N ILE A 69 1.43 0.44 -2.39
CA ILE A 69 1.42 -0.63 -1.38
C ILE A 69 1.55 -1.99 -2.06
N THR A 70 2.79 -2.45 -2.24
CA THR A 70 3.12 -3.76 -2.81
C THR A 70 3.18 -4.87 -1.77
N GLU A 71 3.49 -4.50 -0.54
CA GLU A 71 3.74 -5.40 0.58
C GLU A 71 3.43 -4.72 1.91
N VAL A 72 3.12 -5.54 2.91
CA VAL A 72 2.85 -5.09 4.29
C VAL A 72 3.84 -5.76 5.23
N TYR A 73 4.57 -4.93 5.95
CA TYR A 73 5.50 -5.35 6.99
C TYR A 73 4.76 -5.40 8.32
N VAL A 74 4.84 -6.54 8.99
CA VAL A 74 4.23 -6.76 10.30
C VAL A 74 5.33 -6.74 11.36
N TYR A 75 5.43 -5.63 12.09
CA TYR A 75 6.40 -5.45 13.17
C TYR A 75 5.84 -5.94 14.50
N CYS A 76 6.74 -6.36 15.39
CA CYS A 76 6.39 -6.73 16.76
C CYS A 76 7.47 -6.34 17.75
N ASN A 77 7.11 -5.57 18.78
CA ASN A 77 8.08 -4.99 19.71
C ASN A 77 8.73 -6.00 20.69
N ILE A 78 8.23 -7.24 20.78
CA ILE A 78 8.73 -8.26 21.71
C ILE A 78 9.71 -9.26 21.08
N ILE A 79 9.86 -9.30 19.76
CA ILE A 79 10.82 -10.22 19.11
C ILE A 79 12.19 -9.57 18.94
N SER A 80 13.23 -10.39 18.88
CA SER A 80 14.57 -9.93 18.49
C SER A 80 14.59 -9.51 17.02
N SER A 81 15.34 -8.45 16.72
CA SER A 81 15.52 -8.01 15.33
C SER A 81 16.22 -9.08 14.50
N SER A 82 15.81 -9.21 13.24
CA SER A 82 16.47 -10.03 12.22
C SER A 82 16.87 -9.14 11.04
N LEU A 83 17.88 -9.59 10.28
CA LEU A 83 18.28 -8.92 9.05
C LEU A 83 17.18 -9.10 7.99
N VAL A 84 16.69 -7.98 7.44
CA VAL A 84 15.71 -7.92 6.36
C VAL A 84 16.23 -6.92 5.34
N GLY A 85 16.70 -7.43 4.19
CA GLY A 85 17.43 -6.61 3.23
C GLY A 85 18.72 -6.07 3.85
N ASP A 86 18.85 -4.75 3.88
CA ASP A 86 19.96 -3.99 4.46
C ASP A 86 19.68 -3.46 5.89
N VAL A 87 18.50 -3.76 6.46
CA VAL A 87 18.07 -3.24 7.77
C VAL A 87 17.87 -4.36 8.79
N SER A 88 18.21 -4.10 10.05
CA SER A 88 17.90 -4.99 11.18
C SER A 88 16.58 -4.54 11.84
N ALA A 89 15.55 -5.37 11.76
CA ALA A 89 14.19 -5.01 12.18
C ALA A 89 13.44 -6.16 12.86
N PRO A 90 12.57 -5.89 13.85
CA PRO A 90 11.79 -6.91 14.54
C PRO A 90 10.49 -7.22 13.78
N ILE A 91 10.63 -7.89 12.62
CA ILE A 91 9.53 -8.21 11.71
C ILE A 91 9.06 -9.66 11.91
N LEU A 92 7.77 -9.85 12.16
CA LEU A 92 7.13 -11.17 12.19
C LEU A 92 6.89 -11.73 10.79
N LYS A 93 6.52 -10.84 9.86
CA LYS A 93 6.16 -11.24 8.48
C LYS A 93 6.21 -10.08 7.51
N ILE A 94 6.52 -10.40 6.25
CA ILE A 94 6.27 -9.56 5.09
C ILE A 94 5.16 -10.23 4.29
N ILE A 95 4.06 -9.52 4.06
CA ILE A 95 2.88 -10.01 3.35
C ILE A 95 2.84 -9.35 1.97
N PRO A 96 3.11 -10.09 0.88
CA PRO A 96 2.98 -9.54 -0.46
C PRO A 96 1.51 -9.35 -0.84
N ILE A 97 1.19 -8.18 -1.39
CA ILE A 97 -0.13 -7.76 -1.90
C ILE A 97 -0.12 -7.65 -3.44
N ALA A 98 1.04 -7.85 -4.07
CA ALA A 98 1.18 -7.87 -5.52
C ALA A 98 0.20 -8.85 -6.18
N ASN A 99 -0.45 -8.40 -7.26
CA ASN A 99 -1.32 -9.19 -8.15
C ASN A 99 -2.58 -9.80 -7.52
N GLU A 100 -3.04 -9.29 -6.39
CA GLU A 100 -4.36 -9.64 -5.86
C GLU A 100 -5.38 -8.54 -6.19
N TYR A 101 -6.44 -8.92 -6.89
CA TYR A 101 -7.41 -8.00 -7.53
C TYR A 101 -8.83 -8.15 -6.95
N LYS A 102 -8.98 -8.74 -5.76
CA LYS A 102 -10.29 -9.01 -5.15
C LYS A 102 -10.74 -7.89 -4.22
N GLU A 103 -12.05 -7.74 -4.05
CA GLU A 103 -12.66 -6.71 -3.17
C GLU A 103 -12.24 -6.89 -1.72
N GLN A 104 -11.99 -8.13 -1.32
CA GLN A 104 -11.42 -8.49 -0.03
C GLN A 104 -10.31 -9.53 -0.23
N ILE A 105 -9.11 -9.17 0.20
CA ILE A 105 -7.96 -10.08 0.26
C ILE A 105 -7.97 -10.76 1.63
N VAL A 106 -7.98 -12.09 1.63
CA VAL A 106 -7.85 -12.89 2.85
C VAL A 106 -6.54 -13.65 2.80
N LYS A 107 -5.62 -13.28 3.69
CA LYS A 107 -4.34 -13.98 3.88
C LYS A 107 -4.42 -14.81 5.15
N GLN A 108 -4.24 -16.12 5.01
CA GLN A 108 -4.17 -17.04 6.16
C GLN A 108 -2.78 -17.67 6.21
N PHE A 109 -2.21 -17.72 7.41
CA PHE A 109 -0.91 -18.32 7.65
C PHE A 109 -1.10 -19.46 8.66
N THR A 110 -0.94 -20.70 8.19
CA THR A 110 -1.19 -21.91 8.99
C THR A 110 0.07 -22.43 9.67
N VAL A 111 1.25 -22.14 9.11
CA VAL A 111 2.53 -22.60 9.65
C VAL A 111 3.12 -21.51 10.56
N PRO A 112 3.23 -21.75 11.89
CA PRO A 112 3.81 -20.77 12.81
C PRO A 112 5.31 -20.66 12.60
N LEU A 113 5.80 -19.42 12.49
CA LEU A 113 7.22 -19.10 12.53
C LEU A 113 7.61 -18.71 13.96
N TYR A 114 8.72 -19.25 14.46
CA TYR A 114 9.21 -18.96 15.79
C TYR A 114 10.40 -18.01 15.74
N PHE A 115 10.30 -16.95 16.53
CA PHE A 115 11.33 -15.92 16.68
C PHE A 115 11.82 -15.89 18.13
N PRO A 116 13.10 -15.58 18.38
CA PRO A 116 13.57 -15.31 19.73
C PRO A 116 12.82 -14.11 20.33
N VAL A 117 12.37 -14.24 21.57
CA VAL A 117 11.74 -13.14 22.31
C VAL A 117 12.86 -12.28 22.92
N LYS A 118 12.80 -10.97 22.69
CA LYS A 118 13.79 -9.98 23.14
C LYS A 118 13.68 -9.67 24.64
N LYS A 119 12.48 -9.80 25.21
CA LYS A 119 12.17 -9.42 26.60
C LYS A 119 11.71 -10.64 27.40
N HIS A 120 12.14 -10.72 28.66
CA HIS A 120 11.68 -11.76 29.60
C HIS A 120 10.34 -11.40 30.27
N HIS A 121 10.02 -10.11 30.35
CA HIS A 121 8.80 -9.59 30.94
C HIS A 121 8.24 -8.48 30.04
N PHE A 122 6.95 -8.50 29.77
CA PHE A 122 6.23 -7.49 29.00
C PHE A 122 4.74 -7.58 29.32
N ASP A 123 4.10 -6.43 29.47
CA ASP A 123 2.65 -6.35 29.71
C ASP A 123 1.88 -5.96 28.44
N VAL A 124 2.60 -5.38 27.46
CA VAL A 124 2.04 -4.88 26.20
C VAL A 124 2.81 -5.47 25.02
N ILE A 125 2.06 -6.08 24.10
CA ILE A 125 2.56 -6.50 22.79
C ILE A 125 2.00 -5.51 21.76
N GLU A 126 2.90 -4.87 21.04
CA GLU A 126 2.56 -3.94 19.98
C GLU A 126 2.80 -4.60 18.62
N ILE A 127 1.81 -4.48 17.73
CA ILE A 127 1.85 -4.97 16.36
C ILE A 127 1.59 -3.80 15.43
N GLU A 128 2.54 -3.51 14.56
CA GLU A 128 2.40 -2.45 13.56
C GLU A 128 2.37 -3.06 12.17
N LEU A 129 1.43 -2.59 11.35
CA LEU A 129 1.35 -2.94 9.93
C LEU A 129 1.71 -1.70 9.13
N VAL A 130 2.83 -1.74 8.42
CA VAL A 130 3.35 -0.60 7.66
C VAL A 130 3.66 -0.99 6.21
N THR A 131 3.67 0.01 5.33
CA THR A 131 4.19 -0.11 3.95
C THR A 131 5.71 -0.27 3.97
N SER A 132 6.30 -0.58 2.81
CA SER A 132 7.77 -0.55 2.61
C SER A 132 8.41 0.81 2.93
N SER A 133 7.66 1.90 2.80
CA SER A 133 8.07 3.26 3.18
C SER A 133 7.86 3.58 4.67
N GLY A 134 7.45 2.61 5.49
CA GLY A 134 7.20 2.82 6.92
C GLY A 134 5.91 3.56 7.24
N THR A 135 5.01 3.75 6.27
CA THR A 135 3.72 4.40 6.50
C THR A 135 2.72 3.41 7.08
N PRO A 136 1.99 3.73 8.17
CA PRO A 136 0.97 2.84 8.72
C PRO A 136 -0.12 2.49 7.70
N ILE A 137 -0.45 1.20 7.62
CA ILE A 137 -1.54 0.70 6.79
C ILE A 137 -2.87 1.15 7.37
N LYS A 138 -3.67 1.86 6.57
CA LYS A 138 -5.03 2.26 6.92
C LYS A 138 -6.03 1.31 6.27
N PHE A 139 -6.66 0.48 7.09
CA PHE A 139 -7.75 -0.39 6.63
C PHE A 139 -9.04 0.44 6.50
N LEU A 140 -9.68 0.37 5.34
CA LEU A 140 -11.02 0.93 5.13
C LEU A 140 -12.10 0.02 5.74
N SER A 141 -11.88 -1.29 5.68
CA SER A 141 -12.78 -2.33 6.19
C SER A 141 -12.02 -3.67 6.34
N GLY A 142 -12.67 -4.68 6.91
CA GLY A 142 -12.09 -6.00 7.13
C GLY A 142 -11.78 -6.29 8.60
N LYS A 143 -11.22 -7.47 8.87
CA LYS A 143 -10.80 -7.91 10.21
C LYS A 143 -9.37 -8.43 10.15
N THR A 144 -8.58 -8.05 11.14
CA THR A 144 -7.22 -8.55 11.33
C THR A 144 -7.20 -9.39 12.59
N ASN A 145 -6.76 -10.65 12.47
CA ASN A 145 -6.58 -11.55 13.60
C ASN A 145 -5.12 -11.97 13.68
N ILE A 146 -4.56 -11.95 14.88
CA ILE A 146 -3.21 -12.44 15.16
C ILE A 146 -3.30 -13.50 16.26
N VAL A 147 -2.58 -14.61 16.05
CA VAL A 147 -2.42 -15.67 17.05
C VAL A 147 -0.94 -15.80 17.33
N LEU A 148 -0.54 -15.58 18.57
CA LEU A 148 0.85 -15.69 19.01
C LEU A 148 1.02 -16.96 19.83
N SER A 149 1.95 -17.82 19.40
CA SER A 149 2.33 -19.04 20.12
C SER A 149 3.65 -18.82 20.83
N PHE A 150 3.62 -18.86 22.17
CA PHE A 150 4.82 -18.82 22.99
C PHE A 150 5.22 -20.24 23.37
N ARG A 151 6.47 -20.60 23.09
CA ARG A 151 7.07 -21.86 23.55
C ARG A 151 8.43 -21.59 24.14
N ARG A 152 8.80 -22.35 25.18
CA ARG A 152 10.20 -22.40 25.62
C ARG A 152 11.01 -23.02 24.49
N LYS A 153 12.17 -22.44 24.21
CA LYS A 153 13.12 -23.05 23.29
C LYS A 153 13.57 -24.37 23.89
N ILE A 154 13.23 -25.46 23.22
CA ILE A 154 13.80 -26.78 23.54
C ILE A 154 15.23 -26.71 23.00
N VAL A 155 16.19 -26.70 23.93
CA VAL A 155 17.62 -26.75 23.64
C VAL A 155 18.03 -28.21 23.62
#